data_AF-A0AAV2L9J8-F1
#
_entry.id   AF-A0AAV2L9J8-F1
#
_cell.length_a   1.000
_cell.length_b   1.000
_cell.length_c   1.000
_cell.angle_alpha   90.00
_cell.angle_beta   90.00
_cell.angle_gamma   90.00
#
_symmetry.space_group_name_H-M   'P 1'
#
loop_
_entity.id
_entity.type
_entity.pdbx_description
1 polymer ?
#
loop_
_entity_poly.entity_id
_entity_poly.type
_entity_poly.pdbx_seq_one_letter_code
_entity_poly.pdbx_strand_id
1 'polypeptide(L)'
;MASRQAFTDSDTADEAVRATCDDATVCKRFATSKGYWKDLYIQYFARSVGDRKAPEINRGYYARVTGVNHLLDAFIRKAESDCQVINLGAGLDTTFWRLKEENLLPRKYFEVDFPTVVARKIHHINVFSAFSLG
;
A
#
# COMPACT_ATOMS: atom_id res chain seq x y z
N MET A 1 -34.43 -16.69 -17.84
CA MET A 1 -33.97 -15.43 -18.47
C MET A 1 -33.01 -14.76 -17.50
N ALA A 2 -31.72 -14.69 -17.83
CA ALA A 2 -30.76 -13.99 -16.97
C ALA A 2 -31.07 -12.49 -17.02
N SER A 3 -31.45 -11.93 -15.87
CA SER A 3 -31.61 -10.49 -15.72
C SER A 3 -30.27 -9.83 -16.03
N ARG A 4 -30.21 -9.04 -17.10
CA ARG A 4 -29.11 -8.10 -17.34
C ARG A 4 -29.01 -7.20 -16.11
N GLN A 5 -27.97 -7.40 -15.31
CA GLN A 5 -27.64 -6.50 -14.23
C GLN A 5 -27.29 -5.16 -14.89
N ALA A 6 -28.11 -4.13 -14.64
CA ALA A 6 -27.86 -2.80 -15.15
C ALA A 6 -26.58 -2.29 -14.46
N PHE A 7 -25.47 -2.22 -15.21
CA PHE A 7 -24.27 -1.52 -14.77
C PHE A 7 -24.67 -0.07 -14.51
N THR A 8 -24.58 0.35 -13.26
CA THR A 8 -24.79 1.74 -12.88
C THR A 8 -23.49 2.51 -13.10
N ASP A 9 -23.53 3.79 -13.48
CA ASP A 9 -22.31 4.61 -13.68
C ASP A 9 -21.33 4.56 -12.49
N SER A 10 -21.82 4.27 -11.28
CA SER A 10 -21.01 4.04 -10.08
C SER A 10 -20.11 2.81 -10.16
N ASP A 11 -20.53 1.72 -10.81
CA ASP A 11 -19.73 0.49 -10.88
C ASP A 11 -18.48 0.68 -11.76
N THR A 12 -18.62 1.41 -12.87
CA THR A 12 -17.51 1.76 -13.77
C THR A 12 -16.59 2.80 -13.12
N ALA A 13 -17.14 3.78 -12.41
CA ALA A 13 -16.35 4.74 -11.64
C ALA A 13 -15.54 4.04 -10.54
N ASP A 14 -16.15 3.12 -9.78
CA ASP A 14 -15.47 2.36 -8.75
C ASP A 14 -14.38 1.44 -9.31
N GLU A 15 -14.58 0.88 -10.52
CA GLU A 15 -13.53 0.11 -11.20
C GLU A 15 -12.31 0.97 -11.55
N ALA A 16 -12.54 2.17 -12.10
CA ALA A 16 -11.47 3.12 -12.37
C ALA A 16 -10.74 3.55 -11.08
N VAL A 17 -11.48 3.77 -9.99
CA VAL A 17 -10.88 4.09 -8.67
C VAL A 17 -10.02 2.94 -8.16
N ARG A 18 -10.49 1.69 -8.26
CA ARG A 18 -9.70 0.52 -7.85
C ARG A 18 -8.42 0.34 -8.68
N ALA A 19 -8.46 0.66 -9.98
CA ALA A 19 -7.29 0.56 -10.86
C ALA A 19 -6.13 1.47 -10.41
N THR A 20 -6.44 2.62 -9.77
CA THR A 20 -5.41 3.52 -9.23
C THR A 20 -4.51 2.86 -8.17
N CYS A 21 -5.01 1.82 -7.48
CA CYS A 21 -4.24 1.03 -6.54
C CYS A 21 -3.07 0.31 -7.24
N ASP A 22 -3.33 -0.26 -8.41
CA ASP A 22 -2.33 -1.00 -9.19
C ASP A 22 -1.28 -0.06 -9.76
N ASP A 23 -1.71 1.08 -10.32
CA ASP A 23 -0.80 2.12 -10.82
C ASP A 23 0.14 2.63 -9.74
N ALA A 24 -0.40 2.93 -8.55
CA ALA A 24 0.39 3.39 -7.41
C ALA A 24 1.38 2.32 -6.95
N THR A 25 0.96 1.05 -6.88
CA THR A 25 1.82 -0.06 -6.45
C THR A 25 2.96 -0.29 -7.44
N VAL A 26 2.68 -0.26 -8.75
CA VAL A 26 3.71 -0.40 -9.80
C VAL A 26 4.70 0.76 -9.77
N CYS A 27 4.24 2.01 -9.60
CA CYS A 27 5.14 3.16 -9.50
C CYS A 27 6.04 3.09 -8.27
N LYS A 28 5.49 2.71 -7.11
CA LYS A 28 6.28 2.47 -5.89
C LYS A 28 7.26 1.31 -6.08
N ARG A 29 6.87 0.22 -6.73
CA ARG A 29 7.75 -0.93 -7.01
C ARG A 29 8.89 -0.57 -7.96
N PHE A 30 8.61 0.21 -9.00
CA PHE A 30 9.63 0.71 -9.90
C PHE A 30 10.64 1.60 -9.16
N ALA A 31 10.16 2.58 -8.39
CA ALA A 31 11.03 3.51 -7.68
C ALA A 31 11.91 2.82 -6.62
N THR A 32 11.37 1.85 -5.88
CA THR A 32 12.15 1.04 -4.90
C THR A 32 13.22 0.19 -5.59
N SER A 33 12.93 -0.38 -6.77
CA SER A 33 13.93 -1.10 -7.57
C SER A 33 15.10 -0.22 -8.04
N LYS A 34 14.89 1.11 -8.10
CA LYS A 34 15.92 2.11 -8.42
C LYS A 34 16.58 2.72 -7.18
N GLY A 35 16.25 2.23 -5.99
CA GLY A 35 16.88 2.65 -4.74
C GLY A 35 16.40 4.01 -4.20
N TYR A 36 15.24 4.52 -4.65
CA TYR A 36 14.71 5.77 -4.10
C TYR A 36 14.39 5.63 -2.60
N TRP A 37 13.87 4.49 -2.18
CA TRP A 37 13.78 4.09 -0.77
C TRP A 37 13.84 2.57 -0.65
N LYS A 38 14.06 2.08 0.57
CA LYS A 38 14.06 0.65 0.88
C LYS A 38 12.64 0.18 1.20
N ASP A 39 12.19 -0.85 0.49
CA ASP A 39 10.94 -1.56 0.77
C ASP A 39 11.13 -3.03 0.39
N LEU A 40 11.21 -3.90 1.40
CA LEU A 40 11.44 -5.34 1.22
C LEU A 40 10.15 -6.11 0.91
N TYR A 41 8.99 -5.47 1.08
CA TYR A 41 7.69 -6.15 1.08
C TYR A 41 6.87 -5.89 -0.17
N ILE A 42 7.07 -4.74 -0.84
CA ILE A 42 6.28 -4.35 -2.02
C ILE A 42 6.38 -5.36 -3.18
N GLN A 43 7.47 -6.11 -3.24
CA GLN A 43 7.67 -7.18 -4.21
C GLN A 43 6.65 -8.32 -4.11
N TYR A 44 6.09 -8.54 -2.92
CA TYR A 44 5.07 -9.55 -2.71
C TYR A 44 3.70 -9.09 -3.20
N PHE A 45 3.50 -7.79 -3.43
CA PHE A 45 2.23 -7.22 -3.87
C PHE A 45 2.23 -6.77 -5.33
N ALA A 46 3.41 -6.58 -5.95
CA ALA A 46 3.57 -6.32 -7.37
C ALA A 46 4.63 -7.24 -7.98
N ARG A 47 4.18 -8.15 -8.85
CA ARG A 47 5.03 -9.18 -9.49
C ARG A 47 6.07 -8.60 -10.46
N SER A 48 5.70 -7.53 -11.18
CA SER A 48 6.58 -6.86 -12.14
C SER A 48 7.02 -5.51 -11.61
N VAL A 49 8.26 -5.14 -11.92
CA VAL A 49 8.78 -3.78 -11.71
C VAL A 49 8.07 -2.77 -12.63
N GLY A 50 7.37 -3.25 -13.66
CA GLY A 50 6.65 -2.44 -14.64
C GLY A 50 7.59 -1.71 -15.60
N ASP A 51 6.98 -0.90 -16.48
CA ASP A 51 7.73 -0.08 -17.43
C ASP A 51 8.49 1.05 -16.75
N ARG A 52 9.55 1.52 -17.44
CA ARG A 52 10.37 2.64 -16.98
C ARG A 52 9.50 3.88 -16.72
N LYS A 53 9.51 4.36 -15.47
CA LYS A 53 8.88 5.63 -15.09
C LYS A 53 9.87 6.79 -15.26
N ALA A 54 9.36 7.95 -15.65
CA ALA A 54 10.17 9.16 -15.77
C ALA A 54 10.79 9.54 -14.41
N PRO A 55 12.01 10.11 -14.37
CA PRO A 55 12.69 10.44 -13.12
C PRO A 55 11.86 11.32 -12.17
N GLU A 56 11.14 12.30 -12.70
CA GLU A 56 10.25 13.19 -11.95
C GLU A 56 9.09 12.45 -11.27
N ILE A 57 8.56 11.39 -11.89
CA ILE A 57 7.53 10.54 -11.27
C ILE A 57 8.12 9.83 -10.06
N ASN A 58 9.31 9.23 -10.19
CA ASN A 58 9.97 8.54 -9.09
C ASN A 58 10.32 9.49 -7.93
N ARG A 59 10.79 10.70 -8.24
CA ARG A 59 11.04 11.76 -7.25
C ARG A 59 9.76 12.18 -6.53
N GLY A 60 8.65 12.30 -7.26
CA GLY A 60 7.34 12.60 -6.67
C GLY A 60 6.88 11.53 -5.69
N TYR A 61 7.00 10.24 -6.07
CA TYR A 61 6.69 9.13 -5.17
C TYR A 61 7.62 9.06 -3.96
N TYR A 62 8.91 9.32 -4.15
CA TYR A 62 9.86 9.40 -3.03
C TYR A 62 9.45 10.48 -2.04
N ALA A 63 9.23 11.71 -2.51
CA ALA A 63 8.81 12.81 -1.65
C ALA A 63 7.49 12.49 -0.91
N ARG A 64 6.53 11.89 -1.62
CA ARG A 64 5.25 11.44 -1.02
C ARG A 64 5.47 10.41 0.09
N VAL A 65 6.20 9.33 -0.20
CA VAL A 65 6.42 8.23 0.75
C VAL A 65 7.23 8.72 1.96
N THR A 66 8.34 9.42 1.72
CA THR A 66 9.19 9.94 2.79
C THR A 66 8.47 10.97 3.65
N GLY A 67 7.69 11.88 3.05
CA GLY A 67 6.92 12.88 3.78
C GLY A 67 5.86 12.27 4.71
N VAL A 68 5.09 11.31 4.20
CA VAL A 68 4.08 10.60 5.01
C VAL A 68 4.74 9.78 6.11
N ASN A 69 5.82 9.05 5.82
CA ASN A 69 6.55 8.28 6.82
C ASN A 69 7.14 9.18 7.92
N HIS A 70 7.70 10.33 7.56
CA HIS A 70 8.24 11.28 8.52
C HIS A 70 7.19 11.75 9.53
N LEU A 71 5.99 12.12 9.05
CA LEU A 71 4.89 12.55 9.91
C LEU A 71 4.34 11.40 10.77
N LEU A 72 4.22 10.21 10.18
CA LEU A 72 3.74 9.03 10.89
C LEU A 72 4.70 8.63 12.02
N ASP A 73 6.00 8.57 11.74
CA ASP A 73 7.01 8.21 12.73
C ASP A 73 7.06 9.25 13.86
N ALA A 74 6.95 10.54 13.53
CA ALA A 74 6.87 11.61 14.52
C ALA A 74 5.63 11.49 15.42
N PHE A 75 4.46 11.17 14.83
CA PHE A 75 3.23 10.93 15.57
C PHE A 75 3.35 9.73 16.53
N ILE A 76 3.82 8.59 16.04
CA ILE A 76 3.97 7.36 16.84
C ILE A 76 4.95 7.58 17.99
N ARG A 77 6.11 8.21 17.73
CA ARG A 77 7.10 8.53 18.77
C ARG A 77 6.54 9.48 19.81
N LYS A 78 5.77 10.50 19.39
CA LYS A 78 5.15 11.45 20.31
C LYS A 78 4.09 10.81 21.22
N ALA A 79 3.42 9.78 20.71
CA ALA A 79 2.45 8.99 21.46
C ALA A 79 3.06 7.77 22.18
N GLU A 80 4.40 7.62 22.16
CA GLU A 80 5.12 6.49 22.76
C GLU A 80 4.56 5.12 22.34
N SER A 81 4.16 5.01 21.07
CA SER A 81 3.49 3.84 20.49
C SER A 81 2.11 3.48 21.08
N ASP A 82 1.62 4.17 22.11
CA ASP A 82 0.25 4.02 22.63
C ASP A 82 -0.75 4.83 21.81
N CYS A 83 -0.85 4.47 20.53
CA CYS A 83 -1.79 5.07 19.59
C CYS A 83 -2.39 4.03 18.65
N GLN A 84 -3.36 4.47 17.86
CA GLN A 84 -3.91 3.71 16.74
C GLN A 84 -3.63 4.46 15.45
N VAL A 85 -3.28 3.72 14.40
CA VAL A 85 -3.11 4.27 13.05
C VAL A 85 -4.17 3.65 12.15
N ILE A 86 -4.86 4.48 11.37
CA ILE A 86 -5.88 4.06 10.42
C ILE A 86 -5.48 4.59 9.04
N ASN A 87 -5.08 3.68 8.14
CA ASN A 87 -4.74 4.00 6.75
C ASN A 87 -5.97 3.82 5.86
N LEU A 88 -6.53 4.93 5.36
CA LEU A 88 -7.74 4.96 4.54
C LEU A 88 -7.38 4.94 3.06
N GLY A 89 -7.95 4.01 2.29
CA GLY A 89 -7.52 3.76 0.92
C GLY A 89 -6.09 3.19 0.88
N ALA A 90 -5.80 2.25 1.79
CA ALA A 90 -4.45 1.75 2.01
C ALA A 90 -3.86 1.04 0.79
N GLY A 91 -4.70 0.51 -0.10
CA GLY A 91 -4.26 -0.31 -1.21
C GLY A 91 -3.35 -1.45 -0.75
N LEU A 92 -2.27 -1.66 -1.50
CA LEU A 92 -1.25 -2.65 -1.19
C LEU A 92 -0.05 -2.05 -0.43
N ASP A 93 -0.29 -1.03 0.39
CA ASP A 93 0.76 -0.35 1.17
C ASP A 93 1.48 -1.30 2.14
N THR A 94 2.76 -1.02 2.38
CA THR A 94 3.69 -1.90 3.11
C THR A 94 4.17 -1.29 4.44
N THR A 95 3.63 -0.12 4.83
CA THR A 95 4.10 0.65 5.99
C THR A 95 4.05 -0.13 7.30
N PHE A 96 3.05 -1.00 7.49
CA PHE A 96 2.96 -1.85 8.68
C PHE A 96 4.25 -2.65 8.91
N TRP A 97 4.78 -3.30 7.87
CA TRP A 97 5.98 -4.12 8.00
C TRP A 97 7.24 -3.28 8.18
N ARG A 98 7.33 -2.10 7.53
CA ARG A 98 8.40 -1.12 7.82
C ARG A 98 8.41 -0.74 9.30
N LEU A 99 7.25 -0.37 9.86
CA LEU A 99 7.12 -0.01 11.28
C LEU A 99 7.49 -1.18 12.20
N LYS A 100 7.16 -2.41 11.82
CA LYS A 100 7.58 -3.63 12.56
C LYS A 100 9.10 -3.77 12.57
N GLU A 101 9.77 -3.64 11.43
CA GLU A 101 11.24 -3.72 11.34
C GLU A 101 11.94 -2.62 12.14
N GLU A 102 11.34 -1.42 12.20
CA GLU A 102 11.89 -0.27 12.91
C GLU A 102 11.53 -0.22 14.41
N ASN A 103 10.80 -1.21 14.93
CA ASN A 103 10.26 -1.23 16.30
C ASN A 103 9.40 0.00 16.64
N LEU A 104 8.61 0.47 15.66
CA LEU A 104 7.70 1.61 15.77
C LEU A 104 6.23 1.19 15.57
N LEU A 105 5.86 -0.03 15.97
CA LEU A 105 4.47 -0.45 15.85
C LEU A 105 3.58 0.32 16.83
N PRO A 106 2.46 0.91 16.37
CA PRO A 106 1.43 1.45 17.26
C PRO A 106 0.67 0.29 17.93
N ARG A 107 -0.11 0.59 18.97
CA ARG A 107 -0.96 -0.40 19.65
C ARG A 107 -1.87 -1.17 18.70
N LYS A 108 -2.42 -0.50 17.67
CA LYS A 108 -3.12 -1.14 16.55
C LYS A 108 -2.90 -0.37 15.25
N TYR A 109 -2.75 -1.10 14.15
CA TYR A 109 -2.68 -0.56 12.80
C TYR A 109 -3.84 -1.13 11.98
N PHE A 110 -4.69 -0.23 11.46
CA PHE A 110 -5.86 -0.58 10.68
C PHE A 110 -5.69 -0.11 9.25
N GLU A 111 -6.18 -0.91 8.32
CA GLU A 111 -6.25 -0.55 6.91
C GLU A 111 -7.69 -0.70 6.42
N VAL A 112 -8.15 0.27 5.65
CA VAL A 112 -9.49 0.29 5.08
C VAL A 112 -9.37 0.53 3.58
N ASP A 113 -10.02 -0.31 2.79
CA ASP A 113 -10.11 -0.18 1.33
C ASP A 113 -11.35 -0.91 0.80
N PHE A 114 -11.59 -0.86 -0.50
CA PHE A 114 -12.66 -1.62 -1.15
C PHE A 114 -12.49 -3.13 -0.90
N PRO A 115 -13.60 -3.89 -0.73
CA PRO A 115 -13.54 -5.31 -0.43
C PRO A 115 -12.67 -6.13 -1.38
N THR A 116 -12.67 -5.81 -2.68
CA THR A 116 -11.85 -6.47 -3.69
C THR A 116 -10.35 -6.23 -3.50
N VAL A 117 -9.95 -5.02 -3.10
CA VAL A 117 -8.56 -4.65 -2.83
C VAL A 117 -8.08 -5.33 -1.56
N VAL A 118 -8.91 -5.32 -0.51
CA VAL A 118 -8.65 -6.02 0.76
C VAL A 118 -8.50 -7.52 0.54
N ALA A 119 -9.43 -8.15 -0.18
CA ALA A 119 -9.37 -9.59 -0.48
C ALA A 119 -8.07 -9.95 -1.24
N ARG A 120 -7.68 -9.10 -2.21
CA ARG A 120 -6.40 -9.26 -2.91
C ARG A 120 -5.21 -9.14 -1.96
N LYS A 121 -5.19 -8.15 -1.06
CA LYS A 121 -4.10 -7.98 -0.08
C LYS A 121 -3.99 -9.19 0.85
N ILE A 122 -5.12 -9.65 1.41
CA ILE A 122 -5.20 -10.84 2.27
C ILE A 122 -4.67 -12.08 1.55
N HIS A 123 -5.03 -12.28 0.28
CA HIS A 123 -4.49 -13.39 -0.50
C HIS A 123 -2.96 -13.38 -0.55
N HIS A 124 -2.34 -12.23 -0.84
CA HIS A 124 -0.88 -12.12 -0.86
C HIS A 124 -0.28 -12.36 0.53
N ILE A 125 -0.89 -11.83 1.60
CA ILE A 125 -0.43 -12.05 2.98
C ILE A 125 -0.42 -13.54 3.34
N ASN A 126 -1.48 -14.27 2.97
CA ASN A 126 -1.62 -15.68 3.30
C ASN A 126 -0.69 -16.58 2.48
N VAL A 127 -0.34 -16.18 1.25
CA VAL A 127 0.51 -16.98 0.36
C VAL A 127 2.00 -16.84 0.69
N PHE A 128 2.45 -15.68 1.17
CA PHE A 128 3.87 -15.46 1.43
C PHE A 128 4.23 -15.65 2.91
N SER A 129 5.00 -16.71 3.18
CA SER A 129 5.52 -17.03 4.52
C SER A 129 6.42 -15.95 5.12
N ALA A 130 6.92 -15.02 4.29
CA ALA A 130 7.65 -13.83 4.73
C ALA A 130 6.82 -12.95 5.69
N PHE A 131 5.50 -13.08 5.70
CA PHE A 131 4.60 -12.38 6.62
C PHE A 131 4.27 -13.17 7.90
N SER A 132 4.61 -14.46 7.95
CA SER A 132 4.22 -15.40 9.01
C SER A 132 5.29 -15.60 10.12
N LEU A 133 6.45 -14.95 10.00
CA LEU A 133 7.62 -15.19 10.88
C LEU A 133 7.82 -14.13 11.98
N GLY A 134 6.77 -13.61 12.59
CA GLY A 134 6.95 -12.82 13.82
C GLY A 134 5.69 -12.54 14.59
#